data_AF-A0A3N5X7L4-F1
#
_entry.id   AF-A0A3N5X7L4-F1
#
_cell.length_a   1.000
_cell.length_b   1.000
_cell.length_c   1.000
_cell.angle_alpha   90.00
_cell.angle_beta   90.00
_cell.angle_gamma   90.00
#
_symmetry.space_group_name_H-M   'P 1'
#
loop_
_entity.id
_entity.type
_entity.pdbx_description
1 polymer ?
#
loop_
_entity_poly.entity_id
_entity_poly.type
_entity_poly.pdbx_seq_one_letter_code
_entity_poly.pdbx_strand_id
1 'polypeptide(L)'
;MGTPKRPVRKQLSKRQAAVKHGWRSGLEEEVAKELDDKGVAYEYEKLTLHYTVPAKNHKYTPDFELLSNGIVVETKGRFVTSDRQKHLLIKAQHPNIDIRFVFSNPNQRISKLSRTTYGMWCDKNGFKWAARSVPDEWLKEQPK
;
A
#
# COMPACT_ATOMS: atom_id res chain seq x y z
N MET A 1 -12.46 36.71 -41.01
CA MET A 1 -12.45 36.87 -39.55
C MET A 1 -13.33 35.79 -38.94
N GLY A 2 -12.75 34.75 -38.32
CA GLY A 2 -13.51 33.66 -37.71
C GLY A 2 -13.95 34.02 -36.29
N THR A 3 -15.22 33.84 -35.97
CA THR A 3 -15.79 34.11 -34.65
C THR A 3 -15.27 33.12 -33.61
N PRO A 4 -14.93 33.56 -32.37
CA PRO A 4 -14.44 32.64 -31.34
C PRO A 4 -15.60 31.79 -30.80
N LYS A 5 -15.40 30.46 -30.75
CA LYS A 5 -16.35 29.53 -30.11
C LYS A 5 -16.41 29.80 -28.60
N ARG A 6 -17.62 29.97 -28.07
CA ARG A 6 -17.88 30.09 -26.61
C ARG A 6 -17.41 28.82 -25.88
N PRO A 7 -16.83 28.92 -24.67
CA PRO A 7 -16.43 27.75 -23.90
C PRO A 7 -17.66 27.00 -23.40
N VAL A 8 -17.70 25.68 -23.62
CA VAL A 8 -18.71 24.80 -23.02
C VAL A 8 -18.43 24.66 -21.54
N ARG A 9 -19.37 25.09 -20.70
CA ARG A 9 -19.28 24.96 -19.23
C ARG A 9 -19.35 23.48 -18.86
N LYS A 10 -18.22 22.87 -18.48
CA LYS A 10 -18.18 21.48 -17.99
C LYS A 10 -19.09 21.34 -16.77
N GLN A 11 -20.11 20.49 -16.84
CA GLN A 11 -20.88 20.07 -15.67
C GLN A 11 -19.95 19.34 -14.68
N LEU A 12 -20.03 19.72 -13.41
CA LEU A 12 -19.33 19.03 -12.33
C LEU A 12 -19.87 17.60 -12.23
N SER A 13 -18.98 16.62 -12.09
CA SER A 13 -19.41 15.24 -11.79
C SER A 13 -20.12 15.19 -10.44
N LYS A 14 -20.99 14.20 -10.21
CA LYS A 14 -21.71 14.02 -8.92
C LYS A 14 -20.77 14.11 -7.70
N ARG A 15 -19.54 13.58 -7.83
CA ARG A 15 -18.50 13.67 -6.81
C ARG A 15 -17.96 15.08 -6.57
N GLN A 16 -17.90 15.92 -7.59
CA GLN A 16 -17.50 17.33 -7.47
C GLN A 16 -18.63 18.21 -6.91
N ALA A 17 -19.90 17.81 -7.07
CA ALA A 17 -21.05 18.45 -6.43
C ALA A 17 -21.16 18.07 -4.94
N ALA A 18 -20.95 16.80 -4.58
CA ALA A 18 -20.94 16.31 -3.19
C ALA A 18 -19.92 17.05 -2.30
N VAL A 19 -18.73 17.35 -2.84
CA VAL A 19 -17.68 18.14 -2.15
C VAL A 19 -18.14 19.56 -1.81
N LYS A 20 -19.08 20.15 -2.56
CA LYS A 20 -19.61 21.51 -2.28
C LYS A 20 -20.42 21.56 -0.99
N HIS A 21 -20.99 20.43 -0.57
CA HIS A 21 -21.76 20.28 0.67
C HIS A 21 -21.00 19.49 1.75
N GLY A 22 -19.75 19.09 1.48
CA GLY A 22 -18.91 18.35 2.42
C GLY A 22 -19.06 16.83 2.39
N TRP A 23 -20.01 16.29 1.61
CA TRP A 23 -20.27 14.86 1.52
C TRP A 23 -19.15 14.11 0.77
N ARG A 24 -18.75 12.94 1.28
CA ARG A 24 -17.65 12.13 0.72
C ARG A 24 -18.10 11.15 -0.36
N SER A 25 -19.40 10.89 -0.48
CA SER A 25 -19.99 10.04 -1.50
C SER A 25 -21.41 10.47 -1.89
N GLY A 26 -21.89 10.00 -3.05
CA GLY A 26 -23.26 10.29 -3.48
C GLY A 26 -24.32 9.63 -2.60
N LEU A 27 -24.02 8.48 -2.00
CA LEU A 27 -24.92 7.82 -1.04
C LEU A 27 -25.10 8.67 0.22
N GLU A 28 -24.03 9.28 0.74
CA GLU A 28 -24.12 10.15 1.91
C GLU A 28 -25.01 11.37 1.64
N GLU A 29 -24.93 11.96 0.44
CA GLU A 29 -25.80 13.05 0.01
C GLU A 29 -27.27 12.62 -0.07
N GLU A 30 -27.55 11.44 -0.64
CA GLU A 30 -28.90 10.89 -0.74
C GLU A 30 -29.52 10.62 0.65
N VAL A 31 -28.74 10.07 1.59
CA VAL A 31 -29.20 9.81 2.96
C VAL A 31 -29.42 11.10 3.74
N ALA A 32 -28.54 12.09 3.60
CA ALA A 32 -28.70 13.39 4.24
C ALA A 32 -30.01 14.06 3.81
N LYS A 33 -30.30 14.03 2.50
CA LYS A 33 -31.56 14.52 1.94
C LYS A 33 -32.76 13.75 2.51
N GLU A 34 -32.67 12.43 2.61
CA GLU A 34 -33.74 11.62 3.21
C GLU A 34 -34.02 12.01 4.67
N LEU A 35 -32.97 12.29 5.45
CA LEU A 35 -33.10 12.75 6.84
C LEU A 35 -33.73 14.14 6.92
N ASP A 36 -33.31 15.07 6.04
CA ASP A 36 -33.89 16.41 5.93
C ASP A 36 -35.38 16.35 5.54
N ASP A 37 -35.73 15.53 4.52
CA ASP A 37 -37.11 15.32 4.07
C ASP A 37 -38.00 14.73 5.18
N LYS A 38 -37.41 13.94 6.09
CA LYS A 38 -38.07 13.36 7.27
C LYS A 38 -38.05 14.29 8.50
N GLY A 39 -37.42 15.47 8.40
CA GLY A 39 -37.29 16.42 9.51
C GLY A 39 -36.42 15.90 10.67
N VAL A 40 -35.49 14.98 10.40
CA VAL A 40 -34.60 14.39 11.40
C VAL A 40 -33.30 15.20 11.45
N ALA A 41 -33.03 15.84 12.58
CA ALA A 41 -31.76 16.53 12.80
C ALA A 41 -30.60 15.53 12.92
N TYR A 42 -29.47 15.83 12.29
CA TYR A 42 -28.26 15.03 12.35
C TYR A 42 -27.00 15.90 12.40
N GLU A 43 -25.89 15.27 12.78
CA GLU A 43 -24.55 15.86 12.72
C GLU A 43 -23.67 14.96 11.86
N TYR A 44 -23.07 15.52 10.81
CA TYR A 44 -22.22 14.77 9.88
C TYR A 44 -20.75 14.84 10.31
N GLU A 45 -20.11 13.68 10.46
CA GLU A 45 -18.68 13.51 10.79
C GLU A 45 -18.15 14.25 12.04
N LYS A 46 -19.03 14.66 12.97
CA LYS A 46 -18.60 15.32 14.22
C LYS A 46 -18.18 14.35 15.33
N LEU A 47 -18.76 13.15 15.37
CA LEU A 47 -18.44 12.16 16.41
C LEU A 47 -17.20 11.35 16.01
N THR A 48 -16.13 11.45 16.81
CA THR A 48 -14.92 10.61 16.66
C THR A 48 -14.86 9.60 17.80
N LEU A 49 -14.83 8.31 17.46
CA LEU A 49 -14.65 7.22 18.42
C LEU A 49 -13.24 6.64 18.31
N HIS A 50 -12.51 6.60 19.41
CA HIS A 50 -11.21 5.95 19.49
C HIS A 50 -11.41 4.47 19.80
N TYR A 51 -10.68 3.59 19.11
CA TYR A 51 -10.70 2.16 19.36
C TYR A 51 -9.31 1.56 19.14
N THR A 52 -9.05 0.44 19.82
CA THR A 52 -7.81 -0.32 19.69
C THR A 52 -8.08 -1.59 18.88
N VAL A 53 -7.18 -1.91 17.95
CA VAL A 53 -7.15 -3.21 17.30
C VAL A 53 -6.26 -4.14 18.13
N PRO A 54 -6.78 -5.24 18.70
CA PRO A 54 -5.96 -6.17 19.47
C PRO A 54 -4.82 -6.77 18.64
N ALA A 55 -3.73 -7.15 19.31
CA ALA A 55 -2.63 -7.86 18.69
C ALA A 55 -3.12 -9.19 18.08
N LYS A 56 -2.61 -9.53 16.90
CA LYS A 56 -2.91 -10.78 16.20
C LYS A 56 -1.62 -11.51 15.86
N ASN A 57 -1.61 -12.81 16.11
CA ASN A 57 -0.50 -13.67 15.73
C ASN A 57 -0.63 -14.08 14.27
N HIS A 58 0.47 -13.98 13.53
CA HIS A 58 0.56 -14.36 12.13
C HIS A 58 1.77 -15.27 11.93
N LYS A 59 1.71 -16.12 10.91
CA LYS A 59 2.83 -16.97 10.50
C LYS A 59 3.40 -16.44 9.19
N TYR A 60 4.72 -16.51 9.08
CA TYR A 60 5.46 -16.24 7.86
C TYR A 60 6.16 -17.52 7.45
N THR A 61 5.91 -17.94 6.22
CA THR A 61 6.62 -19.04 5.57
C THR A 61 7.31 -18.43 4.36
N PRO A 62 8.64 -18.42 4.31
CA PRO A 62 9.35 -17.96 3.13
C PRO A 62 9.19 -18.94 1.97
N ASP A 63 9.47 -18.46 0.75
CA ASP A 63 9.43 -19.33 -0.43
C ASP A 63 10.59 -20.36 -0.42
N PHE A 64 11.80 -19.93 -0.04
CA PHE A 64 12.98 -20.78 -0.04
C PHE A 64 13.92 -20.52 1.15
N GLU A 65 14.60 -21.58 1.57
CA GLU A 65 15.70 -21.54 2.52
C GLU A 65 16.93 -22.16 1.87
N LEU A 66 18.05 -21.42 1.86
CA LEU A 66 19.33 -21.90 1.37
C LEU A 66 20.03 -22.67 2.49
N LEU A 67 19.89 -24.00 2.48
CA LEU A 67 20.42 -24.88 3.53
C LEU A 67 21.95 -24.81 3.70
N SER A 68 22.67 -24.31 2.69
CA SER A 68 24.12 -24.14 2.76
C SER A 68 24.57 -23.03 3.72
N ASN A 69 23.74 -22.01 3.95
CA ASN A 69 24.13 -20.84 4.73
C ASN A 69 23.00 -20.14 5.52
N GLY A 70 21.78 -20.67 5.48
CA GLY A 70 20.64 -20.17 6.25
C GLY A 70 20.00 -18.89 5.70
N ILE A 71 20.39 -18.43 4.51
CA ILE A 71 19.72 -17.30 3.84
C ILE A 71 18.31 -17.73 3.45
N VAL A 72 17.34 -16.86 3.74
CA VAL A 72 15.94 -17.06 3.38
C VAL A 72 15.60 -16.16 2.19
N VAL A 73 14.98 -16.73 1.15
CA VAL A 73 14.61 -16.00 -0.06
C VAL A 73 13.09 -15.95 -0.21
N GLU A 74 12.54 -14.74 -0.33
CA GLU A 74 11.15 -14.48 -0.74
C GLU A 74 11.14 -13.97 -2.19
N THR A 75 10.43 -14.66 -3.06
CA THR A 75 10.18 -14.19 -4.43
C THR A 75 8.97 -13.26 -4.45
N LYS A 76 9.04 -12.19 -5.24
CA LYS A 76 7.92 -11.23 -5.29
C LYS A 76 7.66 -10.64 -6.67
N GLY A 77 6.42 -10.80 -7.12
CA GLY A 77 5.85 -10.03 -8.21
C GLY A 77 5.31 -8.69 -7.72
N ARG A 78 4.17 -8.76 -7.03
CA ARG A 78 3.51 -7.60 -6.43
C ARG A 78 3.94 -7.44 -4.98
N PHE A 79 4.41 -6.24 -4.61
CA PHE A 79 4.88 -5.96 -3.26
C PHE A 79 4.06 -4.83 -2.64
N VAL A 80 2.93 -5.17 -2.01
CA VAL A 80 1.97 -4.19 -1.49
C VAL A 80 2.37 -3.65 -0.11
N THR A 81 1.64 -2.64 0.40
CA THR A 81 1.92 -2.03 1.71
C THR A 81 1.89 -3.04 2.85
N SER A 82 0.91 -3.96 2.86
CA SER A 82 0.81 -4.99 3.90
C SER A 82 1.99 -5.96 3.87
N ASP A 83 2.49 -6.36 2.71
CA ASP A 83 3.70 -7.18 2.60
C ASP A 83 4.92 -6.47 3.18
N ARG A 84 5.09 -5.18 2.85
CA ARG A 84 6.21 -4.37 3.36
C ARG A 84 6.17 -4.23 4.87
N GLN A 85 5.00 -3.92 5.43
CA GLN A 85 4.79 -3.84 6.88
C GLN A 85 5.05 -5.19 7.56
N LYS A 86 4.58 -6.28 6.97
CA LYS A 86 4.83 -7.65 7.43
C LYS A 86 6.32 -7.92 7.58
N HIS A 87 7.12 -7.64 6.55
CA HIS A 87 8.57 -7.92 6.60
C HIS A 87 9.34 -7.00 7.55
N LEU A 88 8.89 -5.76 7.76
CA LEU A 88 9.47 -4.91 8.82
C LEU A 88 9.22 -5.50 10.21
N LEU A 89 8.02 -6.00 10.48
CA LEU A 89 7.69 -6.65 11.75
C LEU A 89 8.48 -7.94 11.95
N ILE A 90 8.57 -8.79 10.92
CA ILE A 90 9.38 -10.02 10.97
C ILE A 90 10.84 -9.68 11.27
N LYS A 91 11.42 -8.71 10.56
CA LYS A 91 12.81 -8.29 10.79
C LYS A 91 13.04 -7.75 12.20
N ALA A 92 12.08 -6.98 12.74
CA ALA A 92 12.17 -6.47 14.10
C ALA A 92 12.07 -7.57 15.16
N GLN A 93 11.24 -8.59 14.93
CA GLN A 93 10.97 -9.67 15.88
C GLN A 93 11.94 -10.86 15.74
N HIS A 94 12.55 -11.03 14.56
CA HIS A 94 13.48 -12.10 14.23
C HIS A 94 14.73 -11.54 13.54
N PRO A 95 15.55 -10.73 14.24
CA PRO A 95 16.69 -10.02 13.64
C PRO A 95 17.79 -10.95 13.10
N ASN A 96 17.82 -12.21 13.55
CA ASN A 96 18.84 -13.18 13.17
C ASN A 96 18.54 -13.89 11.83
N ILE A 97 17.33 -13.74 11.28
CA ILE A 97 16.96 -14.38 10.00
C ILE A 97 17.38 -13.45 8.84
N ASP A 98 18.27 -13.93 7.97
CA ASP A 98 18.73 -13.20 6.78
C ASP A 98 17.72 -13.36 5.63
N ILE A 99 16.68 -12.51 5.65
CA ILE A 99 15.64 -12.49 4.61
C ILE A 99 16.09 -11.59 3.44
N ARG A 100 16.02 -12.14 2.22
CA ARG A 100 16.33 -11.45 0.96
C ARG A 100 15.20 -11.60 -0.04
N PHE A 101 15.12 -10.66 -0.98
CA PHE A 101 14.05 -10.65 -1.97
C PHE A 101 14.55 -10.92 -3.39
N VAL A 102 13.84 -11.75 -4.14
CA VAL A 102 14.02 -11.85 -5.60
C VAL A 102 12.77 -11.29 -6.28
N PHE A 103 12.88 -10.12 -6.88
CA PHE A 103 11.77 -9.46 -7.54
C PHE A 103 11.67 -9.81 -9.02
N SER A 104 10.47 -9.98 -9.54
CA SER A 104 10.24 -10.04 -11.00
C SER A 104 10.70 -8.74 -11.70
N ASN A 105 10.47 -7.59 -11.06
CA ASN A 105 10.95 -6.28 -11.45
C ASN A 105 11.16 -5.38 -10.20
N PRO A 106 12.40 -5.22 -9.72
CA PRO A 106 12.67 -4.39 -8.54
C PRO A 106 12.49 -2.88 -8.79
N ASN A 107 12.45 -2.45 -10.06
CA ASN A 107 12.19 -1.05 -10.44
C ASN A 107 10.71 -0.67 -10.40
N GLN A 108 9.83 -1.62 -10.12
CA GLN A 108 8.40 -1.31 -9.97
C GLN A 108 8.19 -0.39 -8.76
N ARG A 109 7.39 0.66 -8.98
CA ARG A 109 7.07 1.67 -7.97
C ARG A 109 6.12 1.11 -6.91
N ILE A 110 6.33 1.46 -5.64
CA ILE A 110 5.48 0.99 -4.52
C ILE A 110 4.02 1.43 -4.64
N SER A 111 3.75 2.48 -5.42
CA SER A 111 2.44 2.95 -5.84
C SER A 111 2.58 3.75 -7.14
N LYS A 112 1.46 4.02 -7.83
CA LYS A 112 1.46 4.82 -9.07
C LYS A 112 2.03 6.23 -8.88
N LEU A 113 1.90 6.80 -7.68
CA LEU A 113 2.32 8.18 -7.37
C LEU A 113 3.73 8.27 -6.77
N SER A 114 4.19 7.23 -6.07
CA SER A 114 5.48 7.26 -5.34
C SER A 114 6.67 7.09 -6.27
N ARG A 115 7.73 7.90 -6.17
CA ARG A 115 8.98 7.67 -6.93
C ARG A 115 9.80 6.48 -6.39
N THR A 116 9.49 6.00 -5.19
CA THR A 116 10.19 4.87 -4.56
C THR A 116 9.85 3.56 -5.26
N THR A 117 10.89 2.81 -5.66
CA THR A 117 10.76 1.45 -6.20
C THR A 117 10.83 0.40 -5.11
N TYR A 118 10.56 -0.87 -5.46
CA TYR A 118 10.73 -1.98 -4.53
C TYR A 118 12.18 -2.11 -4.04
N GLY A 119 13.15 -2.03 -4.97
CA GLY A 119 14.58 -2.06 -4.63
C GLY A 119 14.97 -0.93 -3.67
N MET A 120 14.56 0.31 -3.98
CA MET A 120 14.81 1.47 -3.09
C MET A 120 14.20 1.29 -1.71
N TRP A 121 13.03 0.63 -1.62
CA TRP A 121 12.43 0.33 -0.32
C TRP A 121 13.27 -0.71 0.44
N CYS A 122 13.76 -1.75 -0.23
CA CYS A 122 14.64 -2.74 0.37
C CYS A 122 15.93 -2.10 0.87
N ASP A 123 16.59 -1.26 0.06
CA ASP A 123 17.81 -0.55 0.43
C ASP A 123 17.61 0.31 1.68
N LYS A 124 16.53 1.10 1.70
CA LYS A 124 16.18 1.95 2.85
C LYS A 124 15.96 1.15 4.14
N ASN A 125 15.44 -0.06 4.05
CA ASN A 125 15.07 -0.89 5.20
C ASN A 125 16.09 -2.01 5.48
N GLY A 126 17.23 -2.03 4.77
CA GLY A 126 18.32 -2.98 4.94
C GLY A 126 17.94 -4.42 4.58
N PHE A 127 17.20 -4.62 3.49
CA PHE A 127 16.99 -5.93 2.88
C PHE A 127 17.85 -6.04 1.61
N LYS A 128 18.62 -7.12 1.47
CA LYS A 128 19.26 -7.46 0.20
C LYS A 128 18.21 -7.93 -0.80
N TRP A 129 18.39 -7.61 -2.07
CA TRP A 129 17.46 -7.99 -3.13
C TRP A 129 18.15 -8.23 -4.46
N ALA A 130 17.48 -8.96 -5.36
CA ALA A 130 17.92 -9.24 -6.72
C ALA A 130 16.75 -9.20 -7.71
N ALA A 131 17.07 -9.18 -9.00
CA ALA A 131 16.08 -9.23 -10.09
C ALA A 131 16.05 -10.63 -10.71
N ARG A 132 14.86 -11.25 -10.74
CA ARG A 132 14.50 -12.49 -11.45
C ARG A 132 15.18 -13.78 -11.00
N SER A 133 16.39 -13.74 -10.46
CA SER A 133 17.13 -14.93 -10.01
C SER A 133 17.90 -14.66 -8.72
N VAL A 134 18.17 -15.74 -7.98
CA VAL A 134 19.09 -15.72 -6.84
C VAL A 134 20.52 -15.54 -7.38
N PRO A 135 21.27 -14.51 -6.96
CA PRO A 135 22.65 -14.33 -7.38
C PRO A 135 23.60 -15.41 -6.83
N ASP A 136 24.57 -15.80 -7.63
CA ASP A 136 25.65 -16.72 -7.26
C ASP A 136 26.38 -16.32 -5.97
N GLU A 137 26.54 -15.01 -5.74
CA GLU A 137 27.14 -14.48 -4.51
C GLU A 137 26.38 -14.96 -3.26
N TRP A 138 25.04 -15.01 -3.28
CA TRP A 138 24.27 -15.46 -2.13
C TRP A 138 24.42 -16.96 -1.89
N LEU A 139 24.57 -17.74 -2.97
CA LEU A 139 24.78 -19.19 -2.89
C LEU A 139 26.16 -19.55 -2.29
N LYS A 140 27.16 -18.69 -2.53
CA LYS A 140 28.55 -18.87 -2.10
C LYS A 140 28.89 -18.14 -0.80
N GLU A 141 27.95 -17.37 -0.24
CA GLU A 141 28.12 -16.71 1.07
C GLU A 141 28.28 -17.77 2.17
N GLN A 142 29.23 -17.53 3.08
CA GLN A 142 29.46 -18.40 4.23
C GLN A 142 28.33 -18.26 5.25
N PRO A 143 27.98 -19.34 5.99
CA PRO A 143 27.08 -19.24 7.13
C PRO A 143 27.56 -18.18 8.13
N LYS A 144 26.61 -17.49 8.75
CA LYS A 144 26.89 -16.57 9.87
C LYS A 144 26.95 -17.32 11.20
#